data_AF-A0A1V8RLS8-F1
#
_entry.id   AF-A0A1V8RLS8-F1
#
_cell.length_a   1.000
_cell.length_b   1.000
_cell.length_c   1.000
_cell.angle_alpha   90.00
_cell.angle_beta   90.00
_cell.angle_gamma   90.00
#
_symmetry.space_group_name_H-M   'P 1'
#
loop_
_entity.id
_entity.type
_entity.pdbx_description
1 polymer ?
#
loop_
_entity_poly.entity_id
_entity_poly.type
_entity_poly.pdbx_seq_one_letter_code
_entity_poly.pdbx_strand_id
1 'polypeptide(L)'
;MLASRYSYARVFAELAALPDFTALYVELWDDADARKTRKAKSASKTRYTCPSCELNAWAKPGVRLMCGECSEPMAAAEEAE
;
A
#
# COMPACT_ATOMS: atom_id res chain seq x y z
N MET A 1 -0.08 -22.44 8.35
CA MET A 1 1.39 -22.49 8.53
C MET A 1 2.11 -22.20 7.19
N LEU A 2 2.11 -20.95 6.70
CA LEU A 2 2.75 -20.60 5.40
C LEU A 2 3.57 -19.28 5.43
N ALA A 3 3.73 -18.63 6.59
CA ALA A 3 4.40 -17.33 6.69
C ALA A 3 5.95 -17.38 6.78
N SER A 4 6.58 -18.56 6.73
CA SER A 4 8.01 -18.74 7.04
C SER A 4 8.83 -19.29 5.88
N ARG A 5 8.58 -18.81 4.65
CA ARG A 5 9.46 -19.08 3.49
C ARG A 5 10.01 -17.81 2.83
N TYR A 6 9.60 -16.64 3.30
CA TYR A 6 9.85 -15.36 2.62
C TYR A 6 10.46 -14.30 3.55
N SER A 7 11.39 -14.67 4.44
CA SER A 7 12.23 -13.62 5.01
C SER A 7 13.14 -13.12 3.89
N TYR A 8 12.93 -11.87 3.47
CA TYR A 8 13.73 -11.18 2.46
C TYR A 8 15.23 -11.44 2.66
N ALA A 9 15.68 -11.42 3.92
CA ALA A 9 17.06 -11.68 4.30
C ALA A 9 17.61 -13.04 3.80
N ARG A 10 16.82 -14.11 3.89
CA ARG A 10 17.27 -15.45 3.48
C ARG A 10 17.40 -15.55 1.96
N VAL A 11 16.39 -15.08 1.23
CA VAL A 11 16.39 -15.09 -0.25
C VAL A 11 17.49 -14.18 -0.79
N PHE A 12 17.69 -13.02 -0.16
CA PHE A 12 18.77 -12.11 -0.53
C PHE A 12 20.15 -12.72 -0.32
N ALA A 13 20.38 -13.46 0.77
CA ALA A 13 21.65 -14.15 1.01
C ALA A 13 21.95 -15.22 -0.06
N GLU A 14 20.94 -15.97 -0.48
CA GLU A 14 21.06 -16.95 -1.57
C GLU A 14 21.43 -16.26 -2.90
N LEU A 15 20.79 -15.14 -3.23
CA LEU A 15 21.09 -14.36 -4.44
C LEU A 15 22.46 -13.70 -4.39
N ALA A 16 22.84 -13.11 -3.25
CA ALA A 16 24.12 -12.43 -3.05
C ALA A 16 25.33 -13.38 -3.17
N ALA A 17 25.13 -14.69 -3.04
CA ALA A 17 26.16 -15.70 -3.22
C ALA A 17 26.38 -16.11 -4.69
N LEU A 18 25.50 -15.68 -5.62
CA LEU A 18 25.66 -15.98 -7.04
C LEU A 18 26.76 -15.10 -7.65
N PRO A 19 27.65 -15.67 -8.49
CA PRO A 19 28.81 -14.95 -9.04
C PRO A 19 28.44 -13.76 -9.95
N ASP A 20 27.26 -13.81 -10.57
CA ASP A 20 26.77 -12.79 -11.51
C ASP A 20 25.67 -11.90 -10.92
N PHE A 21 25.39 -12.00 -9.62
CA PHE A 21 24.40 -11.17 -8.97
C PHE A 21 25.03 -9.89 -8.40
N THR A 22 24.59 -8.74 -8.91
CA THR A 22 24.93 -7.44 -8.33
C THR A 22 23.67 -6.82 -7.73
N ALA A 23 23.66 -6.65 -6.41
CA ALA A 23 22.63 -5.85 -5.76
C ALA A 23 22.80 -4.39 -6.19
N LEU A 24 21.85 -3.87 -6.97
CA LEU A 24 21.83 -2.45 -7.29
C LEU A 24 21.62 -1.66 -6.00
N TYR A 25 22.58 -0.80 -5.68
CA TYR A 25 22.45 0.12 -4.56
C TYR A 25 21.31 1.09 -4.86
N VAL A 26 20.26 1.01 -4.06
CA VAL A 26 19.24 2.06 -3.96
C VAL A 26 19.49 2.72 -2.62
N GLU A 27 19.72 4.03 -2.61
CA GLU A 27 19.70 4.87 -1.41
C GLU A 27 18.38 4.56 -0.69
N LEU A 28 18.46 3.76 0.36
CA LEU A 28 17.32 3.51 1.23
C LEU A 28 17.15 4.80 2.02
N TRP A 29 16.30 5.69 1.51
CA TRP A 29 15.92 6.91 2.22
C TRP A 29 15.63 6.53 3.66
N ASP A 30 16.31 7.19 4.58
CA ASP A 30 16.32 6.83 6.00
C ASP A 30 14.92 6.43 6.46
N ASP A 31 14.87 5.33 7.20
CA ASP A 31 13.64 4.62 7.53
C ASP A 31 12.60 5.56 8.19
N ALA A 32 13.08 6.59 8.91
CA ALA A 32 12.27 7.65 9.49
C ALA A 32 11.58 8.54 8.45
N ASP A 33 12.29 9.03 7.44
CA ASP A 33 11.73 9.90 6.40
C ASP A 33 10.91 9.10 5.39
N ALA A 34 11.31 7.87 5.08
CA ALA A 34 10.47 6.92 4.35
C ALA A 34 9.18 6.56 5.11
N ARG A 35 9.21 6.45 6.45
CA ARG A 35 7.99 6.26 7.26
C ARG A 35 7.11 7.52 7.31
N LYS A 36 7.70 8.71 7.48
CA LYS A 36 6.96 9.99 7.46
C LYS A 36 6.26 10.21 6.12
N THR A 37 6.97 10.00 5.00
CA THR A 37 6.40 10.13 3.66
C THR A 37 5.30 9.11 3.39
N ARG A 38 5.46 7.85 3.83
CA ARG A 38 4.38 6.83 3.76
C ARG A 38 3.16 7.24 4.59
N LYS A 39 3.36 7.74 5.81
CA LYS A 39 2.28 8.22 6.69
C LYS A 39 1.56 9.44 6.10
N ALA A 40 2.30 10.39 5.51
CA ALA A 40 1.72 11.53 4.82
C ALA A 40 0.91 11.10 3.57
N LYS A 41 1.43 10.14 2.80
CA LYS A 41 0.73 9.56 1.63
C LYS A 41 -0.48 8.72 2.01
N SER A 42 -0.49 8.08 3.19
CA SER A 42 -1.67 7.36 3.68
C SER A 42 -2.72 8.33 4.21
N ALA A 43 -2.30 9.41 4.90
CA ALA A 43 -3.20 10.45 5.38
C ALA A 43 -3.89 11.21 4.23
N SER A 44 -3.28 11.25 3.04
CA SER A 44 -3.91 11.85 1.85
C SER A 44 -4.83 10.91 1.08
N LYS A 45 -5.13 9.72 1.61
CA LYS A 45 -6.03 8.73 1.01
C LYS A 45 -7.19 8.41 1.94
N THR A 46 -8.40 8.69 1.49
CA THR A 46 -9.65 8.30 2.15
C THR A 46 -10.13 6.98 1.57
N ARG A 47 -10.60 6.08 2.44
CA ARG A 47 -11.27 4.85 2.03
C ARG A 47 -12.73 5.16 1.72
N TYR A 48 -13.18 4.68 0.57
CA TYR A 48 -14.57 4.71 0.14
C TYR A 48 -15.08 3.28 0.03
N THR A 49 -16.28 3.02 0.51
CA THR A 49 -16.91 1.70 0.53
C THR A 49 -18.22 1.74 -0.25
N CYS A 50 -18.42 0.81 -1.17
CA CYS A 50 -19.70 0.65 -1.86
C CYS A 50 -20.74 0.08 -0.89
N PRO A 51 -21.93 0.69 -0.75
CA PRO A 51 -22.96 0.20 0.17
C PRO A 51 -23.63 -1.10 -0.29
N SER A 52 -23.50 -1.47 -1.56
CA SER A 52 -24.16 -2.64 -2.16
C SER A 52 -23.26 -3.89 -2.17
N CYS A 53 -22.00 -3.76 -2.61
CA CYS A 53 -21.07 -4.90 -2.73
C CYS A 53 -19.88 -4.86 -1.77
N GLU A 54 -19.82 -3.86 -0.88
CA GLU A 54 -18.73 -3.68 0.10
C GLU A 54 -17.33 -3.48 -0.51
N LEU A 55 -17.23 -3.27 -1.83
CA LEU A 55 -15.98 -2.96 -2.52
C LEU A 55 -15.36 -1.69 -1.93
N ASN A 56 -14.06 -1.76 -1.65
CA ASN A 56 -13.28 -0.63 -1.14
C ASN A 56 -12.44 0.02 -2.24
N ALA A 57 -12.46 1.34 -2.31
CA ALA A 57 -11.61 2.17 -3.16
C ALA A 57 -10.88 3.23 -2.32
N TRP A 58 -9.68 3.64 -2.74
CA TRP A 58 -8.91 4.70 -2.09
C TRP A 58 -8.68 5.85 -3.03
N ALA A 59 -9.07 7.04 -2.62
CA ALA A 59 -8.86 8.27 -3.38
C ALA A 59 -8.54 9.45 -2.45
N LYS A 60 -8.30 10.63 -3.04
CA LYS A 60 -8.14 11.86 -2.25
C LYS A 60 -9.44 12.14 -1.47
N PRO A 61 -9.37 12.75 -0.28
CA PRO A 61 -10.57 13.19 0.43
C PRO A 61 -11.46 14.09 -0.43
N GLY A 62 -12.79 14.01 -0.23
CA GLY A 62 -13.77 14.87 -0.88
C GLY A 62 -14.08 14.55 -2.36
N VAL A 63 -13.48 13.51 -2.96
CA VAL A 63 -13.87 13.09 -4.31
C VAL A 63 -15.19 12.32 -4.28
N ARG A 64 -15.94 12.40 -5.39
CA ARG A 64 -17.12 11.56 -5.64
C ARG A 64 -16.69 10.33 -6.43
N LEU A 65 -16.88 9.15 -5.86
CA LEU A 65 -16.59 7.86 -6.51
C LEU A 65 -17.88 7.10 -6.79
N MET A 66 -17.91 6.42 -7.93
CA MET A 66 -18.96 5.51 -8.33
C MET A 66 -18.38 4.09 -8.38
N CYS A 67 -19.11 3.12 -7.86
CA CYS A 67 -18.72 1.72 -7.93
C CYS A 67 -18.84 1.23 -9.38
N GLY A 68 -17.78 0.61 -9.92
CA GLY A 68 -17.77 0.13 -11.30
C GLY A 68 -18.70 -1.05 -11.58
N GLU A 69 -19.08 -1.80 -10.53
CA GLU A 69 -19.98 -2.95 -10.65
C GLU A 69 -21.44 -2.54 -10.39
N CYS A 70 -21.69 -1.82 -9.29
CA CYS A 70 -23.05 -1.44 -8.90
C CYS A 70 -23.54 -0.15 -9.58
N SER A 71 -22.64 0.66 -10.16
CA SER A 71 -22.93 2.00 -10.69
C SER A 71 -23.54 2.97 -9.64
N GLU A 72 -23.28 2.72 -8.36
CA GLU A 72 -23.79 3.49 -7.24
C GLU A 72 -22.70 4.35 -6.58
N PRO A 73 -23.07 5.49 -5.95
CA PRO A 73 -22.11 6.31 -5.23
C PRO A 73 -21.51 5.56 -4.03
N MET A 74 -20.19 5.65 -3.89
CA MET A 74 -19.48 5.03 -2.76
C MET A 74 -19.43 6.00 -1.57
N ALA A 75 -19.59 5.48 -0.36
CA ALA A 75 -19.56 6.26 0.88
C ALA A 75 -18.11 6.39 1.39
N ALA A 76 -17.68 7.60 1.73
CA ALA A 76 -16.41 7.79 2.43
C ALA A 76 -16.54 7.30 3.88
N ALA A 77 -15.50 6.65 4.41
CA ALA A 77 -15.38 6.47 5.86
C ALA A 77 -15.16 7.86 6.46
N GLU A 78 -16.22 8.45 7.03
CA GLU A 78 -16.23 9.82 7.52
C GLU A 78 -15.07 10.11 8.47
N GLU A 79 -14.50 11.30 8.29
CA GLU A 79 -13.62 11.94 9.26
C GLU A 79 -14.48 12.26 10.48
N ALA A 80 -14.36 11.46 11.55
CA ALA A 80 -14.88 11.84 12.85
C ALA A 80 -14.15 13.11 13.29
N GLU A 81 -14.90 14.21 13.34
CA GLU A 81 -14.49 15.53 13.85
C GLU A 81 -13.98 15.46 15.30
#